data_AF-A0A1I4SUZ2-F1
#
_entry.id   AF-A0A1I4SUZ2-F1
#
_cell.length_a   1.000
_cell.length_b   1.000
_cell.length_c   1.000
_cell.angle_alpha   90.00
_cell.angle_beta   90.00
_cell.angle_gamma   90.00
#
_symmetry.space_group_name_H-M   'P 1'
#
loop_
_entity.id
_entity.type
_entity.pdbx_description
1 polymer ?
#
loop_
_entity_poly.entity_id
_entity_poly.type
_entity_poly.pdbx_seq_one_letter_code
_entity_poly.pdbx_strand_id
1 'polypeptide(L)'
;MGFAIRDWYVSEDARYMAATIYGEARGESLEGQVAVAFVIRNRSATRNMTPREVVLQPFQFSCWNPYDPNRPICEQVVDRWDEMFRRLRGVRQCWWVAVGVMAGLLCDPTNGATHYLTKRLYFSELCPDWAHRLTERAHIGKHIFLGEA
;
A
#
# COMPACT_ATOMS: atom_id res chain seq x y z
N MET A 1 -1.14 12.85 -21.97
CA MET A 1 -2.45 12.16 -21.96
C MET A 1 -3.10 12.49 -20.62
N GLY A 2 -4.17 13.29 -20.59
CA GLY A 2 -4.81 13.73 -19.35
C GLY A 2 -5.83 12.71 -18.88
N PHE A 3 -5.55 11.99 -17.79
CA PHE A 3 -6.54 11.14 -17.13
C PHE A 3 -7.45 12.02 -16.27
N ALA A 4 -8.77 11.87 -16.40
CA ALA A 4 -9.72 12.57 -15.56
C ALA A 4 -9.82 11.88 -14.18
N ILE A 5 -10.14 12.63 -13.13
CA ILE A 5 -10.37 12.07 -11.78
C ILE A 5 -11.45 10.97 -11.80
N ARG A 6 -12.42 11.06 -12.72
CA ARG A 6 -13.45 10.02 -12.93
C ARG A 6 -12.86 8.68 -13.40
N ASP A 7 -11.79 8.70 -14.18
CA ASP A 7 -11.15 7.48 -14.69
C ASP A 7 -10.49 6.71 -13.54
N TRP A 8 -9.96 7.43 -12.55
CA TRP A 8 -9.36 6.84 -11.35
C TRP A 8 -10.37 6.41 -10.29
N TYR A 9 -11.55 7.06 -10.22
CA TYR A 9 -12.59 6.75 -9.23
C TYR A 9 -13.06 5.29 -9.29
N VAL A 10 -13.07 4.68 -10.48
CA VAL A 10 -13.51 3.29 -10.70
C VAL A 10 -12.43 2.37 -11.23
N SER A 11 -11.19 2.85 -11.43
CA SER A 11 -10.12 1.98 -11.93
C SER A 11 -9.85 0.85 -10.94
N GLU A 12 -9.71 -0.37 -11.47
CA GLU A 12 -9.38 -1.55 -10.66
C GLU A 12 -8.07 -1.33 -9.89
N ASP A 13 -7.06 -0.72 -10.51
CA ASP A 13 -5.81 -0.38 -9.83
C ASP A 13 -6.01 0.50 -8.59
N ALA A 14 -6.81 1.56 -8.68
CA ALA A 14 -7.08 2.42 -7.54
C ALA A 14 -7.88 1.71 -6.44
N ARG A 15 -8.85 0.85 -6.81
CA ARG A 15 -9.64 0.07 -5.84
C ARG A 15 -8.79 -0.92 -5.06
N TYR A 16 -7.99 -1.71 -5.77
CA TYR A 16 -7.11 -2.71 -5.17
C TYR A 16 -5.99 -2.06 -4.35
N MET A 17 -5.41 -0.95 -4.84
CA MET A 17 -4.42 -0.18 -4.07
C MET A 17 -5.05 0.40 -2.80
N ALA A 18 -6.25 0.99 -2.88
CA ALA A 18 -6.96 1.51 -1.71
C ALA A 18 -7.32 0.42 -0.69
N ALA A 19 -7.81 -0.73 -1.14
CA ALA A 19 -8.10 -1.88 -0.28
C ALA A 19 -6.83 -2.37 0.43
N THR A 20 -5.71 -2.43 -0.28
CA THR A 20 -4.41 -2.83 0.28
C THR A 20 -3.93 -1.83 1.33
N ILE A 21 -3.96 -0.53 1.05
CA ILE A 21 -3.61 0.51 2.03
C ILE A 21 -4.52 0.41 3.27
N TYR A 22 -5.81 0.13 3.08
CA TYR A 22 -6.75 -0.06 4.18
C TYR A 22 -6.48 -1.34 4.99
N GLY A 23 -6.05 -2.42 4.34
CA GLY A 23 -5.64 -3.66 5.01
C GLY A 23 -4.36 -3.49 5.84
N GLU A 24 -3.36 -2.84 5.27
CA GLU A 24 -2.01 -2.74 5.82
C GLU A 24 -1.81 -1.55 6.78
N ALA A 25 -2.51 -0.43 6.54
CA ALA A 25 -2.18 0.86 7.16
C ALA A 25 -3.37 1.69 7.65
N ARG A 26 -4.60 1.13 7.74
CA ARG A 26 -5.77 1.90 8.25
C ARG A 26 -5.60 2.44 9.68
N GLY A 27 -4.74 1.81 10.48
CA GLY A 27 -4.41 2.24 11.85
C GLY A 27 -3.17 3.13 11.97
N GLU A 28 -2.55 3.51 10.86
CA GLU A 28 -1.40 4.40 10.79
C GLU A 28 -1.82 5.85 10.48
N SER A 29 -0.88 6.79 10.61
CA SER A 29 -1.08 8.18 10.18
C SER A 29 -1.31 8.28 8.67
N LEU A 30 -1.78 9.44 8.19
CA LEU A 30 -1.91 9.70 6.75
C LEU A 30 -0.57 9.51 6.03
N GLU A 31 0.53 9.98 6.61
CA GLU A 31 1.88 9.79 6.08
C GLU A 31 2.24 8.30 5.98
N GLY A 32 1.88 7.47 6.97
CA GLY A 32 2.09 6.02 6.91
C GLY A 32 1.28 5.33 5.81
N GLN A 33 0.06 5.78 5.55
CA GLN A 33 -0.74 5.29 4.42
C GLN A 33 -0.14 5.69 3.08
N VAL A 34 0.34 6.93 2.96
CA VAL A 34 1.08 7.42 1.78
C VAL A 34 2.35 6.60 1.58
N ALA A 35 3.08 6.29 2.65
CA ALA A 35 4.30 5.48 2.58
C ALA A 35 4.04 4.08 2.01
N VAL A 36 3.00 3.38 2.48
CA VAL A 36 2.60 2.06 1.91
C VAL A 36 2.17 2.20 0.45
N ALA A 37 1.44 3.26 0.10
CA ALA A 37 1.06 3.53 -1.28
C ALA A 37 2.28 3.72 -2.19
N PHE A 38 3.34 4.40 -1.71
CA PHE A 38 4.59 4.55 -2.46
C PHE A 38 5.34 3.25 -2.62
N VAL A 39 5.33 2.34 -1.64
CA VAL A 39 5.88 0.98 -1.83
C VAL A 39 5.21 0.26 -3.01
N ILE A 40 3.88 0.36 -3.13
CA ILE A 40 3.13 -0.22 -4.26
C ILE A 40 3.54 0.45 -5.58
N ARG A 41 3.62 1.78 -5.61
CA ARG A 41 4.04 2.55 -6.81
C ARG A 41 5.48 2.22 -7.23
N ASN A 42 6.41 2.15 -6.29
CA ASN A 42 7.82 1.87 -6.53
C ASN A 42 8.02 0.43 -7.03
N ARG A 43 7.26 -0.54 -6.47
CA ARG A 43 7.20 -1.92 -7.01
C ARG A 43 6.59 -1.97 -8.41
N SER A 44 5.53 -1.21 -8.67
CA SER A 44 4.89 -1.14 -9.99
C SER A 44 5.88 -0.66 -11.05
N ALA A 45 6.61 0.42 -10.74
CA ALA A 45 7.63 0.98 -11.63
C ALA A 45 8.81 0.02 -11.86
N THR A 46 9.34 -0.61 -10.81
CA THR A 46 10.51 -1.52 -10.93
C THR A 46 10.17 -2.85 -11.59
N ARG A 47 8.95 -3.37 -11.41
CA ARG A 47 8.50 -4.66 -11.95
C ARG A 47 7.77 -4.55 -13.29
N ASN A 48 7.54 -3.32 -13.77
CA ASN A 48 6.71 -3.05 -14.95
C ASN A 48 5.32 -3.73 -14.85
N MET A 49 4.66 -3.53 -13.70
CA MET A 49 3.36 -4.11 -13.36
C MET A 49 2.38 -3.02 -12.95
N THR A 50 1.08 -3.27 -13.09
CA THR A 50 0.07 -2.36 -12.56
C THR A 50 -0.01 -2.47 -11.02
N PRO A 51 -0.53 -1.44 -10.32
CA PRO A 51 -0.75 -1.52 -8.87
C PRO A 51 -1.59 -2.74 -8.46
N ARG A 52 -2.62 -3.10 -9.23
CA ARG A 52 -3.42 -4.31 -8.98
C ARG A 52 -2.57 -5.58 -9.05
N GLU A 53 -1.75 -5.71 -10.09
CA GLU A 53 -0.88 -6.88 -10.24
C GLU A 53 0.10 -6.99 -9.07
N VAL A 54 0.72 -5.88 -8.67
CA VAL A 54 1.65 -5.82 -7.54
C VAL A 54 1.00 -6.26 -6.23
N VAL A 55 -0.20 -5.77 -5.92
CA VAL A 55 -0.83 -6.08 -4.62
C VAL A 55 -1.37 -7.51 -4.54
N LEU A 56 -1.68 -8.13 -5.68
CA LEU A 56 -2.17 -9.50 -5.76
C LEU A 56 -1.04 -10.54 -5.91
N GLN A 57 0.22 -10.11 -5.99
CA GLN A 57 1.33 -11.04 -5.98
C GLN A 57 1.33 -11.86 -4.67
N PRO A 58 1.51 -13.19 -4.75
CA PRO A 58 1.46 -14.04 -3.56
C PRO A 58 2.39 -13.56 -2.44
N PHE A 59 1.84 -13.46 -1.24
CA PHE A 59 2.56 -13.12 -0.01
C PHE A 59 3.23 -11.74 0.02
N GLN A 60 2.96 -10.84 -0.94
CA GLN A 60 3.56 -9.50 -0.97
C GLN A 60 2.89 -8.51 -0.02
N PHE A 61 1.62 -8.72 0.28
CA PHE A 61 0.81 -7.95 1.23
C PHE A 61 -0.05 -8.93 2.02
N SER A 62 0.10 -8.94 3.35
CA SER A 62 -0.48 -10.02 4.16
C SER A 62 -2.00 -10.00 4.11
N CYS A 63 -2.60 -8.81 3.97
CA CYS A 63 -4.04 -8.65 3.87
C CYS A 63 -4.71 -9.42 2.71
N TRP A 64 -3.96 -9.90 1.72
CA TRP A 64 -4.48 -10.76 0.64
C TRP A 64 -4.21 -12.26 0.84
N ASN A 65 -3.51 -12.67 1.91
CA ASN A 65 -3.21 -14.07 2.17
C ASN A 65 -4.48 -14.84 2.59
N PRO A 66 -4.63 -16.14 2.21
CA PRO A 66 -5.87 -16.91 2.42
C PRO A 66 -6.44 -16.93 3.85
N TYR A 67 -5.60 -16.80 4.87
CA TYR A 67 -5.99 -16.88 6.28
C TYR A 67 -5.80 -15.57 7.05
N ASP A 68 -5.46 -14.48 6.35
CA ASP A 68 -5.35 -13.17 7.01
C ASP A 68 -6.76 -12.63 7.34
N PRO A 69 -7.03 -12.21 8.58
CA PRO A 69 -8.35 -11.71 8.97
C PRO A 69 -8.77 -10.44 8.23
N ASN A 70 -7.84 -9.71 7.59
CA ASN A 70 -8.17 -8.55 6.77
C ASN A 70 -8.62 -8.93 5.36
N ARG A 71 -8.38 -10.16 4.89
CA ARG A 71 -8.71 -10.55 3.53
C ARG A 71 -10.19 -10.37 3.19
N PRO A 72 -11.16 -10.86 4.00
CA PRO A 72 -12.58 -10.63 3.71
C PRO A 72 -12.97 -9.15 3.67
N ILE A 73 -12.25 -8.30 4.42
CA ILE A 73 -12.49 -6.84 4.42
C ILE A 73 -11.97 -6.24 3.12
N CYS A 74 -10.77 -6.63 2.68
CA CYS A 74 -10.19 -6.13 1.43
C CYS A 74 -11.01 -6.57 0.22
N GLU A 75 -11.46 -7.83 0.18
CA GLU A 75 -12.39 -8.35 -0.82
C GLU A 75 -13.70 -7.56 -0.82
N GLN A 76 -14.32 -7.31 0.35
CA GLN A 76 -15.52 -6.46 0.43
C GLN A 76 -15.30 -5.03 -0.06
N VAL A 77 -14.14 -4.42 0.25
CA VAL A 77 -13.81 -3.07 -0.24
C VAL A 77 -13.80 -3.06 -1.77
N VAL A 78 -13.23 -4.07 -2.42
CA VAL A 78 -13.20 -4.17 -3.88
C VAL A 78 -14.59 -4.51 -4.44
N ASP A 79 -15.21 -5.60 -3.99
CA ASP A 79 -16.44 -6.16 -4.57
C ASP A 79 -17.67 -5.28 -4.32
N ARG A 80 -17.68 -4.52 -3.23
CA ARG A 80 -18.78 -3.62 -2.83
C ARG A 80 -18.31 -2.17 -2.78
N TRP A 81 -17.47 -1.76 -3.74
CA TRP A 81 -16.80 -0.46 -3.77
C TRP A 81 -17.70 0.73 -3.40
N ASP A 82 -18.81 0.95 -4.11
CA ASP A 82 -19.66 2.13 -3.91
C ASP A 82 -20.26 2.18 -2.50
N GLU A 83 -20.61 1.02 -1.96
CA GLU A 83 -21.13 0.91 -0.59
C GLU A 83 -20.04 1.17 0.44
N MET A 84 -18.90 0.50 0.30
CA MET A 84 -17.78 0.60 1.24
C MET A 84 -17.19 2.01 1.23
N PHE A 85 -17.04 2.60 0.04
CA PHE A 85 -16.61 3.98 -0.14
C PHE A 85 -17.58 4.97 0.52
N ARG A 86 -18.90 4.79 0.38
CA ARG A 86 -19.89 5.66 1.04
C ARG A 86 -19.89 5.49 2.56
N ARG A 87 -19.80 4.26 3.04
CA ARG A 87 -19.94 3.90 4.46
C ARG A 87 -18.69 4.20 5.28
N LEU A 88 -17.50 3.90 4.76
CA LEU A 88 -16.25 3.91 5.53
C LEU A 88 -15.37 5.11 5.17
N ARG A 89 -15.21 6.04 6.12
CA ARG A 89 -14.29 7.19 5.98
C ARG A 89 -12.85 6.76 5.64
N GLY A 90 -12.37 5.69 6.28
CA GLY A 90 -11.02 5.17 6.05
C GLY A 90 -10.80 4.67 4.62
N VAL A 91 -11.81 4.04 4.00
CA VAL A 91 -11.72 3.62 2.58
C VAL A 91 -11.60 4.83 1.66
N ARG A 92 -12.37 5.90 1.92
CA ARG A 92 -12.25 7.15 1.14
C ARG A 92 -10.88 7.80 1.27
N GLN A 93 -10.31 7.80 2.47
CA GLN A 93 -8.96 8.32 2.70
C GLN A 93 -7.92 7.48 1.95
N CYS A 94 -7.99 6.15 2.05
CA CYS A 94 -7.09 5.23 1.34
C CYS A 94 -7.21 5.38 -0.18
N TRP A 95 -8.42 5.60 -0.70
CA TRP A 95 -8.63 5.93 -2.11
C TRP A 95 -7.99 7.26 -2.52
N TRP A 96 -8.19 8.32 -1.71
CA TRP A 96 -7.57 9.62 -1.98
C TRP A 96 -6.04 9.51 -2.02
N VAL A 97 -5.45 8.73 -1.10
CA VAL A 97 -4.02 8.42 -1.09
C VAL A 97 -3.62 7.65 -2.36
N ALA A 98 -4.32 6.56 -2.69
CA ALA A 98 -4.02 5.75 -3.87
C ALA A 98 -4.02 6.60 -5.15
N VAL A 99 -5.10 7.34 -5.39
CA VAL A 99 -5.22 8.21 -6.57
C VAL A 99 -4.18 9.33 -6.56
N GLY A 100 -3.91 9.96 -5.40
CA GLY A 100 -2.90 11.00 -5.28
C GLY A 100 -1.50 10.50 -5.63
N VAL A 101 -1.14 9.29 -5.19
CA VAL A 101 0.14 8.66 -5.52
C VAL A 101 0.21 8.25 -6.99
N MET A 102 -0.84 7.61 -7.53
CA MET A 102 -0.91 7.18 -8.93
C MET A 102 -0.86 8.35 -9.91
N ALA A 103 -1.53 9.47 -9.57
CA ALA A 103 -1.54 10.68 -10.37
C ALA A 103 -0.29 11.56 -10.20
N GLY A 104 0.66 11.18 -9.34
CA GLY A 104 1.88 11.96 -9.07
C GLY A 104 1.64 13.28 -8.31
N LEU A 105 0.55 13.36 -7.55
CA LEU A 105 0.15 14.55 -6.78
C LEU A 105 0.70 14.55 -5.35
N LEU A 106 1.19 13.40 -4.86
CA LEU A 106 1.81 13.25 -3.55
C LEU A 106 3.32 13.01 -3.72
N CYS A 107 4.10 13.40 -2.70
CA CYS A 107 5.54 13.16 -2.65
C CYS A 107 5.85 11.85 -1.92
N ASP A 108 6.90 11.14 -2.33
CA ASP A 108 7.34 9.88 -1.71
C ASP A 108 8.04 10.16 -0.36
N PRO A 109 7.43 9.83 0.80
CA PRO A 109 8.07 10.03 2.09
C PRO A 109 9.08 8.90 2.40
N THR A 110 9.10 7.83 1.60
CA THR A 110 9.90 6.62 1.84
C THR A 110 11.25 6.63 1.14
N ASN A 111 11.54 7.66 0.34
CA ASN A 111 12.77 7.75 -0.45
C ASN A 111 13.02 6.52 -1.33
N GLY A 112 12.01 6.11 -2.11
CA GLY A 112 12.14 5.01 -3.08
C GLY A 112 12.05 3.61 -2.47
N ALA A 113 11.52 3.45 -1.25
CA ALA A 113 11.43 2.14 -0.61
C ALA A 113 10.54 1.18 -1.40
N THR A 114 10.92 -0.10 -1.39
CA THR A 114 10.18 -1.21 -2.01
C THR A 114 9.78 -2.28 -1.01
N HIS A 115 10.23 -2.16 0.25
CA HIS A 115 9.94 -3.09 1.33
C HIS A 115 9.63 -2.32 2.61
N TYR A 116 8.91 -2.95 3.53
CA TYR A 116 8.73 -2.44 4.88
C TYR A 116 8.50 -3.57 5.87
N LEU A 117 8.81 -3.30 7.14
CA LEU A 117 8.55 -4.15 8.29
C LEU A 117 8.02 -3.31 9.44
N THR A 118 7.32 -3.93 10.38
CA THR A 118 7.06 -3.26 11.65
C THR A 118 8.39 -3.07 12.39
N LYS A 119 8.57 -1.92 13.04
CA LYS A 119 9.73 -1.63 13.91
C LYS A 119 9.95 -2.74 14.93
N ARG A 120 8.84 -3.26 15.49
CA ARG A 120 8.87 -4.39 16.44
C ARG A 120 9.55 -5.62 15.84
N LEU A 121 9.20 -6.00 14.62
CA LEU A 121 9.80 -7.15 13.94
C LEU A 121 11.27 -6.87 13.55
N TYR A 122 11.53 -5.68 13.00
CA TYR A 122 12.86 -5.28 12.55
C TYR A 122 13.91 -5.29 13.68
N PHE A 123 13.53 -4.84 14.88
CA PHE A 123 14.40 -4.82 16.05
C PHE A 123 14.34 -6.10 16.91
N SER A 124 13.65 -7.15 16.45
CA SER A 124 13.58 -8.43 17.15
C SER A 124 14.54 -9.46 16.56
N GLU A 125 14.82 -10.53 17.31
CA GLU A 125 15.57 -11.70 16.83
C GLU A 125 14.88 -12.45 15.68
N LEU A 126 13.59 -12.15 15.43
CA LEU A 126 12.82 -12.71 14.31
C LEU A 126 12.90 -11.83 13.05
N CYS A 127 13.74 -10.79 13.04
CA CYS A 127 13.95 -9.96 11.86
C CYS A 127 14.43 -10.85 10.70
N PRO A 128 13.76 -10.81 9.54
CA PRO A 128 14.11 -11.70 8.45
C PRO A 128 15.42 -11.27 7.77
N ASP A 129 16.27 -12.23 7.40
CA ASP A 129 17.62 -12.00 6.82
C ASP A 129 17.63 -11.09 5.58
N TRP A 130 16.54 -11.04 4.82
CA TRP A 130 16.45 -10.13 3.68
C TRP A 130 16.47 -8.66 4.10
N ALA A 131 15.99 -8.31 5.30
CA ALA A 131 15.95 -6.94 5.78
C ALA A 131 17.34 -6.38 6.02
N HIS A 132 18.25 -7.20 6.56
CA HIS A 132 19.65 -6.84 6.80
C HIS A 132 20.46 -6.61 5.52
N ARG A 133 19.96 -7.10 4.37
CA ARG A 133 20.59 -6.91 3.05
C ARG A 133 20.12 -5.64 2.34
N LEU A 134 19.16 -4.91 2.90
CA LEU A 134 18.59 -3.69 2.32
C LEU A 134 19.02 -2.46 3.12
N THR A 135 18.97 -1.30 2.47
CA THR A 135 19.25 -0.01 3.09
C THR A 135 17.98 0.54 3.75
N GLU A 136 18.10 1.02 4.99
CA GLU A 136 17.07 1.82 5.66
C GLU A 136 16.85 3.13 4.91
N ARG A 137 15.60 3.33 4.43
CA ARG A 137 15.23 4.53 3.68
C ARG A 137 14.43 5.53 4.51
N ALA A 138 13.53 5.04 5.36
CA ALA A 138 12.71 5.88 6.23
C ALA A 138 12.12 5.13 7.43
N HIS A 139 11.78 5.87 8.49
CA HIS A 139 11.07 5.39 9.67
C HIS A 139 9.77 6.17 9.83
N ILE A 140 8.63 5.58 9.46
CA ILE A 140 7.34 6.28 9.44
C ILE A 140 6.31 5.47 10.23
N GLY A 141 5.70 6.11 11.23
CA GLY A 141 4.77 5.45 12.15
C GLY A 141 5.41 4.22 12.80
N LYS A 142 4.72 3.08 12.73
CA LYS A 142 5.19 1.80 13.27
C LYS A 142 6.11 1.03 12.32
N HIS A 143 6.43 1.56 11.14
CA HIS A 143 7.16 0.83 10.11
C HIS A 143 8.57 1.39 9.86
N ILE A 144 9.45 0.50 9.42
CA ILE A 144 10.74 0.81 8.79
C ILE A 144 10.61 0.45 7.32
N PHE A 145 11.00 1.39 6.47
CA PHE A 145 10.95 1.27 5.01
C PHE A 145 12.37 1.04 4.48
N LEU A 146 12.49 0.06 3.58
CA LEU A 146 13.75 -0.50 3.11
C LEU A 146 13.78 -0.52 1.58
N GLY A 147 14.98 -0.41 1.00
CA GLY A 147 15.20 -0.52 -0.44
C GLY A 147 16.62 -0.98 -0.79
N GLU A 148 16.86 -1.32 -2.05
CA GLU A 148 18.22 -1.50 -2.57
C GLU A 148 19.01 -0.20 -2.43
N ALA A 149 20.34 -0.24 -2.36
CA ALA A 149 21.21 0.92 -2.09
C ALA A 149 21.10 2.03 -3.16
#